data_AF-A0A521GFD3-F1
#
_entry.id   AF-A0A521GFD3-F1
#
_cell.length_a   1.000
_cell.length_b   1.000
_cell.length_c   1.000
_cell.angle_alpha   90.00
_cell.angle_beta   90.00
_cell.angle_gamma   90.00
#
_symmetry.space_group_name_H-M   'P 1'
#
loop_
_entity.id
_entity.type
_entity.pdbx_description
1 polymer ?
#
loop_
_entity_poly.entity_id
_entity_poly.type
_entity_poly.pdbx_seq_one_letter_code
_entity_poly.pdbx_strand_id
1 'polypeptide(L)'
;MLSPKADDYRLIGIVDNDKKLNIHCKGFFGTFETVSQYERLTLKKHPIKDQYIIIVDKAVETFLLWNAEAVGMAVSQYGFDTSPKKFGLQLKTPTIETDPSYLQLLNDLYQHQAPGLLTLESLLHGFIEGTP
;
A
#
# COMPACT_ATOMS: atom_id res chain seq x y z
N MET A 1 19.60 8.03 2.53
CA MET A 1 20.03 7.85 3.94
C MET A 1 19.05 8.63 4.79
N LEU A 2 18.51 7.99 5.82
CA LEU A 2 17.62 8.65 6.77
C LEU A 2 18.42 9.60 7.67
N SER A 3 17.77 10.62 8.23
CA SER A 3 18.43 11.57 9.13
C SER A 3 18.87 10.88 10.42
N PRO A 4 19.86 11.41 11.17
CA PRO A 4 20.28 10.82 12.45
C PRO A 4 19.15 10.68 13.48
N LYS A 5 18.12 11.54 13.40
CA LYS A 5 16.94 11.47 14.27
C LYS A 5 16.00 10.32 13.96
N ALA A 6 16.19 9.63 12.83
CA ALA A 6 15.35 8.51 12.43
C ALA A 6 15.35 7.36 13.44
N ASP A 7 16.43 7.22 14.22
CA ASP A 7 16.55 6.17 15.23
C ASP A 7 15.74 6.50 16.51
N ASP A 8 15.24 7.73 16.65
CA ASP A 8 14.36 8.15 17.75
C ASP A 8 12.87 7.77 17.49
N TYR A 9 12.55 7.29 16.29
CA TYR A 9 11.19 7.02 15.86
C TYR A 9 11.04 5.58 15.35
N ARG A 10 9.84 5.04 15.54
CA ARG A 10 9.36 3.92 14.74
C ARG A 10 9.01 4.42 13.34
N LEU A 11 9.71 3.92 12.32
CA LEU A 11 9.45 4.31 10.94
C LEU A 11 8.71 3.23 10.19
N ILE A 12 7.60 3.61 9.55
CA ILE A 12 6.76 2.71 8.77
C ILE A 12 6.65 3.31 7.37
N GLY A 13 7.21 2.62 6.38
CA GLY A 13 7.10 2.99 4.98
C GLY A 13 6.03 2.15 4.27
N ILE A 14 5.27 2.75 3.37
CA ILE A 14 4.37 2.03 2.45
C ILE A 14 4.87 2.31 1.04
N VAL A 15 5.12 1.25 0.27
CA VAL A 15 5.67 1.34 -1.08
C VAL A 15 4.95 0.37 -2.01
N ASP A 16 4.89 0.70 -3.29
CA ASP A 16 4.52 -0.26 -4.32
C ASP A 16 5.71 -1.19 -4.65
N ASN A 17 5.41 -2.36 -5.22
CA ASN A 17 6.41 -3.36 -5.58
C ASN A 17 7.08 -3.03 -6.93
N ASP A 18 7.74 -1.87 -7.00
CA ASP A 18 8.56 -1.54 -8.16
C ASP A 18 9.82 -2.42 -8.19
N LYS A 19 10.04 -3.11 -9.32
CA LYS A 19 11.25 -3.92 -9.56
C LYS A 19 12.54 -3.12 -9.42
N LYS A 20 12.48 -1.80 -9.59
CA LYS A 20 13.61 -0.88 -9.45
C LYS A 20 13.74 -0.28 -8.06
N LEU A 21 12.86 -0.59 -7.11
CA LEU A 21 12.86 -0.03 -5.76
C LEU A 21 14.22 -0.24 -5.05
N ASN A 22 14.77 -1.45 -5.13
CA ASN A 22 16.10 -1.77 -4.61
C ASN A 22 17.23 -1.02 -5.32
N ILE A 23 17.09 -0.76 -6.62
CA ILE A 23 18.10 -0.05 -7.42
C ILE A 23 18.10 1.43 -7.07
N HIS A 24 16.93 2.07 -7.08
CA HIS A 24 16.77 3.49 -6.81
C HIS A 24 17.18 3.86 -5.38
N CYS A 25 16.95 2.96 -4.43
CA CYS A 25 17.27 3.21 -3.02
C CYS A 25 18.58 2.55 -2.57
N LYS A 26 19.48 2.25 -3.51
CA LYS A 26 20.86 1.76 -3.25
C LYS A 26 20.89 0.56 -2.29
N GLY A 27 19.99 -0.39 -2.47
CA GLY A 27 19.89 -1.60 -1.66
C GLY A 27 19.26 -1.42 -0.28
N PHE A 28 18.74 -0.24 0.07
CA PHE A 28 18.11 0.03 1.38
C PHE A 28 17.03 -1.01 1.73
N PHE A 29 16.12 -1.31 0.81
CA PHE A 29 15.06 -2.30 1.06
C PHE A 29 15.57 -3.75 1.10
N GLY A 30 16.79 -4.00 0.62
CA GLY A 30 17.44 -5.32 0.66
C GLY A 30 17.91 -5.71 2.07
N THR A 31 18.01 -4.77 3.01
CA THR A 31 18.37 -5.06 4.40
C THR A 31 17.18 -5.44 5.27
N PHE A 32 15.96 -5.42 4.72
CA PHE A 32 14.73 -5.75 5.43
C PHE A 32 14.33 -7.21 5.20
N GLU A 33 13.95 -7.88 6.28
CA GLU A 33 13.51 -9.27 6.29
C GLU A 33 11.99 -9.34 6.23
N THR A 34 11.47 -10.31 5.48
CA THR A 34 10.02 -10.54 5.39
C THR A 34 9.49 -11.09 6.70
N VAL A 35 8.50 -10.41 7.29
CA VAL A 35 7.81 -10.85 8.50
C VAL A 35 6.56 -11.65 8.13
N SER A 36 5.76 -11.10 7.21
CA SER A 36 4.52 -11.73 6.77
C SER A 36 4.18 -11.32 5.35
N GLN A 37 3.36 -12.14 4.69
CA GLN A 37 2.82 -11.87 3.37
C GLN A 37 1.37 -12.36 3.32
N TYR A 38 0.42 -11.45 3.09
CA TYR A 38 -1.00 -11.74 3.10
C TYR A 38 -1.77 -10.70 2.28
N GLU A 39 -2.86 -11.09 1.60
CA GLU A 39 -3.72 -10.21 0.78
C GLU A 39 -2.97 -9.17 -0.08
N ARG A 40 -1.95 -9.62 -0.83
CA ARG A 40 -1.11 -8.77 -1.70
C ARG A 40 -0.33 -7.68 -0.96
N LEU A 41 -0.16 -7.82 0.34
CA LEU A 41 0.73 -7.01 1.16
C LEU A 41 1.87 -7.87 1.68
N THR A 42 3.07 -7.31 1.69
CA THR A 42 4.24 -7.93 2.33
C THR A 42 4.75 -7.00 3.39
N LEU A 43 4.73 -7.43 4.65
CA LEU A 43 5.37 -6.70 5.74
C LEU A 43 6.83 -7.14 5.82
N LYS A 44 7.73 -6.16 5.85
CA LYS A 44 9.15 -6.37 6.14
C LYS A 44 9.61 -5.54 7.33
N LYS A 45 10.63 -6.03 8.04
CA LYS A 45 11.23 -5.38 9.20
C LYS A 45 12.75 -5.30 9.05
N HIS A 46 13.34 -4.20 9.49
CA HIS A 46 14.80 -4.10 9.60
C HIS A 46 15.29 -4.91 10.82
N PRO A 47 16.33 -5.74 10.70
CA PRO A 47 16.74 -6.65 11.77
C PRO A 47 17.26 -5.94 13.03
N ILE A 48 17.77 -4.71 12.87
CA ILE A 48 18.43 -3.95 13.95
C ILE A 48 17.64 -2.70 14.38
N LYS A 49 16.85 -2.11 13.48
CA LYS A 49 16.25 -0.78 13.68
C LYS A 49 14.74 -0.94 13.78
N ASP A 50 14.04 -0.05 14.49
CA ASP A 50 12.57 -0.06 14.57
C ASP A 50 11.95 0.53 13.29
N GLN A 51 12.24 -0.12 12.16
CA GLN A 51 11.86 0.28 10.82
C GLN A 51 11.11 -0.85 10.13
N TYR A 52 10.00 -0.51 9.49
CA TYR A 52 9.09 -1.43 8.83
C TYR A 52 8.73 -0.92 7.45
N ILE A 53 8.45 -1.85 6.54
CA ILE A 53 8.05 -1.54 5.17
C ILE A 53 6.89 -2.45 4.79
N ILE A 54 5.78 -1.84 4.42
CA ILE A 54 4.63 -2.52 3.84
C ILE A 54 4.74 -2.36 2.33
N ILE A 55 4.93 -3.48 1.63
CA ILE A 55 5.00 -3.52 0.17
C ILE A 55 3.65 -3.94 -0.37
N VAL A 56 3.03 -3.09 -1.18
CA VAL A 56 1.84 -3.40 -1.97
C VAL A 56 2.25 -4.14 -3.22
N ASP A 57 1.78 -5.38 -3.41
CA ASP A 57 2.16 -6.19 -4.55
C ASP A 57 1.73 -5.55 -5.88
N LYS A 58 2.62 -5.63 -6.86
CA LYS A 58 2.58 -4.90 -8.13
C LYS A 58 2.53 -3.39 -7.91
N ALA A 59 1.42 -2.75 -8.28
CA ALA A 59 1.20 -1.32 -8.24
C ALA A 59 -0.14 -1.04 -7.58
N VAL A 60 -0.30 0.16 -6.99
CA VAL A 60 -1.49 0.55 -6.23
C VAL A 60 -2.76 0.40 -7.07
N GLU A 61 -2.74 0.75 -8.35
CA GLU A 61 -3.89 0.57 -9.25
C GLU A 61 -4.33 -0.89 -9.37
N THR A 62 -3.39 -1.83 -9.38
CA THR A 62 -3.69 -3.26 -9.50
C THR A 62 -4.17 -3.83 -8.17
N PHE A 63 -3.67 -3.28 -7.06
CA PHE A 63 -4.16 -3.61 -5.72
C PHE A 63 -5.61 -3.16 -5.54
N LEU A 64 -5.96 -1.95 -5.95
CA LEU A 64 -7.34 -1.44 -5.89
C LEU A 64 -8.29 -2.23 -6.79
N LEU A 65 -7.88 -2.55 -8.03
CA LEU A 65 -8.69 -3.38 -8.93
C LEU A 65 -8.94 -4.78 -8.36
N TRP A 66 -7.93 -5.39 -7.75
CA TRP A 66 -8.09 -6.71 -7.12
C TRP A 66 -9.00 -6.65 -5.90
N ASN A 67 -8.90 -5.60 -5.07
CA ASN A 67 -9.82 -5.39 -3.95
C ASN A 67 -11.26 -5.25 -4.45
N ALA A 68 -11.49 -4.44 -5.50
CA ALA A 68 -12.81 -4.27 -6.10
C ALA A 68 -13.37 -5.60 -6.61
N GLU A 69 -12.57 -6.38 -7.33
CA GLU A 69 -12.96 -7.71 -7.81
C GLU A 69 -13.32 -8.65 -6.65
N ALA A 70 -12.54 -8.65 -5.57
CA ALA A 70 -12.75 -9.52 -4.41
C ALA A 70 -14.08 -9.26 -3.68
N VAL A 71 -14.60 -8.02 -3.74
CA VAL A 71 -15.89 -7.64 -3.14
C VAL A 71 -17.01 -7.47 -4.16
N GLY A 72 -16.79 -7.89 -5.42
CA GLY A 72 -17.80 -7.83 -6.47
C GLY A 72 -18.14 -6.42 -6.96
N MET A 73 -17.25 -5.45 -6.75
CA MET A 73 -17.39 -4.06 -7.19
C MET A 73 -16.70 -3.81 -8.53
N ALA A 74 -17.24 -2.89 -9.32
CA ALA A 74 -16.63 -2.44 -10.57
C ALA A 74 -16.20 -0.98 -10.46
N VAL A 75 -14.91 -0.70 -10.63
CA VAL A 75 -14.38 0.68 -10.56
C VAL A 75 -14.98 1.62 -11.60
N SER A 76 -15.55 1.07 -12.68
CA SER A 76 -16.27 1.83 -13.71
C SER A 76 -17.56 2.48 -13.21
N GLN A 77 -18.16 1.98 -12.12
CA GLN A 77 -19.29 2.64 -11.46
C GLN A 77 -18.91 4.01 -10.89
N TYR A 78 -17.62 4.24 -10.67
CA TYR A 78 -17.04 5.48 -10.16
C TYR A 78 -16.37 6.30 -11.27
N GLY A 79 -16.57 5.95 -12.56
CA GLY A 79 -15.98 6.66 -13.69
C GLY A 79 -14.52 6.27 -14.01
N PHE A 80 -13.98 5.23 -13.38
CA PHE A 80 -12.63 4.74 -13.66
C PHE A 80 -12.60 3.62 -14.71
N ASP A 81 -11.52 3.53 -15.48
CA ASP A 81 -11.34 2.44 -16.43
C ASP A 81 -10.92 1.16 -15.69
N THR A 82 -11.37 -0.01 -16.15
CA THR A 82 -11.02 -1.30 -15.53
C THR A 82 -9.63 -1.80 -15.98
N SER A 83 -9.06 -1.20 -17.02
CA SER A 83 -7.70 -1.49 -17.47
C SER A 83 -6.67 -0.92 -16.48
N PRO A 84 -5.76 -1.75 -15.93
CA PRO A 84 -4.73 -1.28 -15.00
C PRO A 84 -3.92 -0.09 -15.52
N LYS A 85 -3.60 -0.09 -16.82
CA LYS A 85 -2.81 0.98 -17.43
C LYS A 85 -3.54 2.33 -17.41
N LYS A 86 -4.83 2.33 -17.78
CA LYS A 86 -5.61 3.58 -17.83
C LYS A 86 -6.01 4.02 -16.43
N PHE A 87 -6.38 3.07 -15.57
CA PHE A 87 -6.68 3.36 -14.17
C PHE A 87 -5.47 3.99 -13.48
N GLY A 88 -4.28 3.41 -13.65
CA GLY A 88 -3.03 3.98 -13.11
C GLY A 88 -2.72 5.38 -13.64
N LEU A 89 -3.14 5.74 -14.86
CA LEU A 89 -3.03 7.11 -15.36
C LEU A 89 -4.03 8.06 -14.68
N GLN A 90 -5.26 7.62 -14.45
CA GLN A 90 -6.28 8.40 -13.73
C GLN A 90 -5.86 8.65 -12.27
N LEU A 91 -5.26 7.65 -11.62
CA LEU A 91 -4.77 7.76 -10.25
C LEU A 91 -3.52 8.64 -10.08
N LYS A 92 -2.84 8.99 -11.17
CA LYS A 92 -1.67 9.88 -11.15
C LYS A 92 -2.02 11.35 -11.35
N THR A 93 -3.31 11.67 -11.40
CA THR A 93 -3.75 13.06 -11.51
C THR A 93 -3.42 13.81 -10.21
N PRO A 94 -2.92 15.07 -10.29
CA PRO A 94 -2.55 15.82 -9.09
C PRO A 94 -3.70 16.07 -8.11
N THR A 95 -4.94 15.96 -8.59
CA THR A 95 -6.17 16.21 -7.82
C THR A 95 -6.83 14.94 -7.31
N ILE A 96 -6.26 13.75 -7.56
CA ILE A 96 -6.90 12.48 -7.22
C ILE A 96 -7.25 12.37 -5.73
N GLU A 97 -6.42 12.96 -4.86
CA GLU A 97 -6.61 12.99 -3.40
C GLU A 97 -7.87 13.74 -2.95
N THR A 98 -8.45 14.58 -3.82
CA THR A 98 -9.69 15.32 -3.57
C THR A 98 -10.81 14.93 -4.54
N ASP A 99 -10.57 13.95 -5.42
CA ASP A 99 -11.58 13.47 -6.37
C ASP A 99 -12.71 12.75 -5.59
N PRO A 100 -13.96 13.24 -5.65
CA PRO A 100 -15.06 12.64 -4.90
C PRO A 100 -15.35 11.19 -5.30
N SER A 101 -15.16 10.84 -6.57
CA SER A 101 -15.40 9.49 -7.08
C SER A 101 -14.33 8.53 -6.58
N TYR A 102 -13.08 8.99 -6.50
CA TYR A 102 -11.99 8.22 -5.92
C TYR A 102 -12.19 7.99 -4.42
N LEU A 103 -12.51 9.05 -3.67
CA LEU A 103 -12.78 8.94 -2.24
C LEU A 103 -13.98 8.04 -1.95
N GLN A 104 -15.04 8.12 -2.75
CA GLN A 104 -16.19 7.22 -2.66
C GLN A 104 -15.79 5.77 -2.94
N LEU A 105 -14.99 5.52 -3.99
CA LEU A 105 -14.47 4.18 -4.28
C LEU A 105 -13.70 3.61 -3.08
N LEU A 106 -12.78 4.38 -2.49
CA LEU A 106 -12.01 3.93 -1.32
C LEU A 106 -12.91 3.63 -0.12
N ASN A 107 -13.87 4.52 0.16
CA ASN A 107 -14.83 4.32 1.23
C ASN A 107 -15.66 3.05 1.01
N ASP A 108 -16.18 2.84 -0.20
CA ASP A 108 -17.04 1.70 -0.48
C ASP A 108 -16.25 0.39 -0.45
N LEU A 109 -15.01 0.37 -0.94
CA LEU A 109 -14.11 -0.79 -0.79
C LEU A 109 -13.89 -1.12 0.69
N TYR A 110 -13.70 -0.10 1.53
CA TYR A 110 -13.54 -0.30 2.97
C TYR A 110 -14.84 -0.82 3.62
N GLN A 111 -15.99 -0.23 3.31
CA GLN A 111 -17.29 -0.66 3.86
C GLN A 111 -17.66 -2.09 3.44
N HIS A 112 -17.28 -2.51 2.23
CA HIS A 112 -17.46 -3.89 1.76
C HIS A 112 -16.37 -4.85 2.23
N GLN A 113 -15.54 -4.43 3.19
CA GLN A 113 -14.53 -5.28 3.83
C GLN A 113 -13.51 -5.84 2.83
N ALA A 114 -13.05 -5.00 1.89
CA ALA A 114 -12.08 -5.44 0.90
C ALA A 114 -10.80 -5.98 1.58
N PRO A 115 -10.38 -7.22 1.25
CA PRO A 115 -9.45 -7.98 2.07
C PRO A 115 -8.07 -7.34 2.21
N GLY A 116 -7.57 -6.71 1.14
CA GLY A 116 -6.31 -5.98 1.19
C GLY A 116 -6.37 -4.74 2.07
N LEU A 117 -7.49 -4.01 2.05
CA LEU A 117 -7.66 -2.81 2.88
C LEU A 117 -7.78 -3.18 4.36
N LEU A 118 -8.53 -4.24 4.69
CA LEU A 118 -8.61 -4.74 6.06
C LEU A 118 -7.25 -5.24 6.59
N THR A 119 -6.50 -5.93 5.74
CA THR A 119 -5.15 -6.38 6.11
C THR A 119 -4.22 -5.18 6.33
N LEU A 120 -4.28 -4.16 5.47
CA LEU A 120 -3.50 -2.93 5.65
C LEU A 120 -3.87 -2.22 6.95
N GLU A 121 -5.15 -2.07 7.24
CA GLU A 121 -5.64 -1.46 8.48
C GLU A 121 -5.16 -2.24 9.71
N SER A 122 -5.29 -3.57 9.71
CA SER A 122 -4.84 -4.43 10.80
C SER A 122 -3.33 -4.29 11.05
N LEU A 123 -2.51 -4.24 9.99
CA LEU A 123 -1.07 -3.99 10.11
C LEU A 123 -0.79 -2.62 10.73
N LEU A 124 -1.49 -1.58 10.29
CA LEU A 124 -1.31 -0.22 10.80
C LEU A 124 -1.74 -0.10 12.27
N HIS A 125 -2.85 -0.73 12.66
CA HIS A 125 -3.29 -0.78 14.05
C HIS A 125 -2.28 -1.53 14.93
N GLY A 126 -1.71 -2.65 14.47
CA GLY A 126 -0.67 -3.38 15.19
C GLY A 126 0.54 -2.51 15.55
N PHE A 127 0.92 -1.57 14.68
CA PHE A 127 1.99 -0.62 14.98
C PHE A 127 1.66 0.41 16.04
N ILE A 128 0.39 0.83 16.14
CA ILE A 128 -0.10 1.80 17.12
C ILE A 128 -0.21 1.13 18.50
N GLU A 129 -0.70 -0.11 18.54
CA GLU A 129 -0.94 -0.85 19.79
C GLU A 129 0.33 -1.53 20.35
N GLY A 130 1.40 -1.61 19.55
CA GLY A 130 2.70 -2.14 19.98
C GLY A 130 2.91 -3.62 19.71
N THR A 131 2.08 -4.23 18.88
CA THR A 131 2.14 -5.64 18.47
C THR A 131 2.07 -5.76 16.94
N PRO A 132 3.21 -5.77 16.23
CA PRO A 132 3.26 -6.09 14.81
C PRO A 132 3.26 -7.60 14.53
#